data_AF-A0A973KKA5-F1
#
_entry.id   AF-A0A973KKA5-F1
#
_cell.length_a   1.000
_cell.length_b   1.000
_cell.length_c   1.000
_cell.angle_alpha   90.00
_cell.angle_beta   90.00
_cell.angle_gamma   90.00
#
_symmetry.space_group_name_H-M   'P 1'
#
loop_
_entity.id
_entity.type
_entity.pdbx_description
1 polymer ?
#
loop_
_entity_poly.entity_id
_entity_poly.type
_entity_poly.pdbx_seq_one_letter_code
_entity_poly.pdbx_strand_id
1 'polypeptide(L)'
;MGSNRTWVASAGASVALVVAAGLYVQAMGAGHTDGGLRADPDRIKSAAADRICAGTRPVESLPDRDDGTPLTRVVVHVDELARKRYPDVYTGLSVDEDHRSVDVWRMPLAALDDAICGAAVRGVTVRLHDTDVGGRTLHALSDRICDDMHRWDGTFEMREVAADERGFVLIGVDDPDKAEPILKKAYGEHNSRYIRVEHADQAEPVDGS
;
A
#
# COMPACT_ATOMS: atom_id res chain seq x y z
N MET A 1 4.82 57.34 25.27
CA MET A 1 5.26 56.58 26.47
C MET A 1 3.98 55.98 27.06
N GLY A 2 3.74 54.69 27.20
CA GLY A 2 4.52 53.46 27.02
C GLY A 2 3.52 52.30 27.01
N SER A 3 3.97 51.14 26.54
CA SER A 3 3.22 49.89 26.33
C SER A 3 2.34 49.44 27.51
N ASN A 4 1.33 48.61 27.21
CA ASN A 4 1.35 47.19 27.61
C ASN A 4 0.22 46.40 26.93
N ARG A 5 0.57 45.75 25.82
CA ARG A 5 -0.17 44.62 25.24
C ARG A 5 0.22 43.37 26.03
N THR A 6 -0.67 42.90 26.90
CA THR A 6 -0.59 41.58 27.52
C THR A 6 -1.05 40.52 26.51
N TRP A 7 -0.09 39.78 25.94
CA TRP A 7 -0.36 38.55 25.21
C TRP A 7 -0.50 37.41 26.21
N VAL A 8 -1.66 36.77 26.23
CA VAL A 8 -1.87 35.49 26.92
C VAL A 8 -1.41 34.39 25.98
N ALA A 9 -0.29 33.74 26.31
CA ALA A 9 0.17 32.53 25.67
C ALA A 9 -0.56 31.34 26.31
N SER A 10 -1.58 30.82 25.63
CA SER A 10 -2.19 29.52 25.97
C SER A 10 -1.48 28.43 25.17
N ALA A 11 -0.59 27.70 25.83
CA ALA A 11 -0.02 26.45 25.37
C ALA A 11 -1.13 25.38 25.35
N GLY A 12 -1.80 25.23 24.21
CA GLY A 12 -2.68 24.10 23.93
C GLY A 12 -1.87 22.97 23.30
N ALA A 13 -1.42 22.02 24.12
CA ALA A 13 -0.84 20.78 23.64
C ALA A 13 -1.97 19.91 23.04
N SER A 14 -2.25 20.12 21.75
CA SER A 14 -3.12 19.25 20.98
C SER A 14 -2.33 17.97 20.69
N VAL A 15 -2.58 16.92 21.47
CA VAL A 15 -2.17 15.56 21.14
C VAL A 15 -2.95 15.16 19.89
N ALA A 16 -2.33 15.33 18.72
CA ALA A 16 -2.84 14.80 17.47
C ALA A 16 -2.69 13.27 17.51
N LEU A 17 -3.77 12.59 17.89
CA LEU A 17 -3.95 11.17 17.62
C LEU A 17 -4.02 11.00 16.10
N VAL A 18 -2.87 10.74 15.47
CA VAL A 18 -2.81 10.25 14.09
C VAL A 18 -3.26 8.79 14.13
N VAL A 19 -4.57 8.58 14.05
CA VAL A 19 -5.11 7.28 13.66
C VAL A 19 -4.90 7.20 12.16
N ALA A 20 -3.76 6.63 11.74
CA ALA A 20 -3.51 6.28 10.36
C ALA A 20 -4.45 5.13 9.96
N ALA A 21 -5.69 5.47 9.61
CA ALA A 21 -6.57 4.59 8.88
C ALA A 21 -6.07 4.56 7.43
N GLY A 22 -5.08 3.70 7.16
CA GLY A 22 -4.66 3.36 5.80
C GLY A 22 -5.71 2.53 5.11
N LEU A 23 -6.85 3.16 4.76
CA LEU A 23 -7.82 2.64 3.81
C LEU A 23 -7.35 3.07 2.42
N TYR A 24 -6.55 2.24 1.77
CA TYR A 24 -6.33 2.37 0.33
C TYR A 24 -7.56 1.77 -0.37
N VAL A 25 -8.65 2.53 -0.40
CA VAL A 25 -9.74 2.29 -1.35
C VAL A 25 -9.22 2.81 -2.68
N GLN A 26 -8.86 1.92 -3.60
CA GLN A 26 -8.73 2.30 -5.01
C GLN A 26 -10.14 2.64 -5.53
N ALA A 27 -10.63 3.83 -5.20
CA ALA A 27 -11.80 4.41 -5.83
C ALA A 27 -11.31 5.15 -7.08
N MET A 28 -11.26 4.47 -8.22
CA MET A 28 -11.17 5.16 -9.50
C MET A 28 -12.57 5.68 -9.85
N GLY A 29 -12.78 6.98 -9.62
CA GLY A 29 -13.99 7.70 -9.99
C GLY A 29 -13.68 9.16 -10.32
N ALA A 30 -13.46 9.40 -11.62
CA ALA A 30 -13.42 10.70 -12.31
C ALA A 30 -12.22 11.65 -12.05
N GLY A 31 -11.31 11.72 -13.03
CA GLY A 31 -10.38 12.83 -13.23
C GLY A 31 -9.04 12.39 -13.81
N HIS A 32 -8.79 12.71 -15.09
CA HIS A 32 -7.47 12.58 -15.70
C HIS A 32 -6.45 13.42 -14.90
N THR A 33 -5.55 12.74 -14.20
CA THR A 33 -4.21 13.22 -13.85
C THR A 33 -3.28 12.02 -13.94
N ASP A 34 -2.50 11.99 -15.01
CA ASP A 34 -1.39 11.07 -15.22
C ASP A 34 -0.17 11.70 -14.53
N GLY A 35 0.45 11.01 -13.57
CA GLY A 35 1.65 11.52 -12.89
C GLY A 35 1.87 11.08 -11.45
N GLY A 36 1.42 9.89 -11.05
CA GLY A 36 1.86 9.23 -9.80
C GLY A 36 2.19 7.77 -10.12
N LEU A 37 2.92 7.07 -9.23
CA LEU A 37 3.14 5.62 -9.33
C LEU A 37 1.80 4.87 -9.23
N ARG A 38 0.96 4.98 -10.27
CA ARG A 38 0.21 3.84 -10.74
C ARG A 38 1.29 2.90 -11.24
N ALA A 39 1.67 1.94 -10.40
CA ALA A 39 2.32 0.73 -10.89
C ALA A 39 1.54 0.35 -12.16
N ASP A 40 2.17 0.50 -13.32
CA ASP A 40 1.58 0.06 -14.56
C ASP A 40 1.21 -1.41 -14.32
N PRO A 41 -0.09 -1.75 -14.26
CA PRO A 41 -0.50 -3.08 -13.84
C PRO A 41 0.07 -4.16 -14.78
N ASP A 42 0.46 -3.77 -16.00
CA ASP A 42 1.09 -4.64 -16.99
C ASP A 42 2.60 -4.84 -16.78
N ARG A 43 3.29 -3.97 -16.03
CA ARG A 43 4.76 -4.05 -15.90
C ARG A 43 5.22 -5.09 -14.90
N ILE A 44 4.41 -5.38 -13.88
CA ILE A 44 4.65 -6.50 -12.97
C ILE A 44 3.66 -7.61 -13.34
N LYS A 45 4.14 -8.59 -14.13
CA LYS A 45 3.37 -9.80 -14.45
C LYS A 45 2.74 -10.34 -13.18
N SER A 46 1.41 -10.50 -13.20
CA SER A 46 0.68 -11.14 -12.10
C SER A 46 1.36 -12.49 -11.81
N ALA A 47 1.88 -12.64 -10.59
CA ALA A 47 2.51 -13.88 -10.19
C ALA A 47 1.46 -15.00 -10.26
N ALA A 48 1.86 -16.21 -10.62
CA ALA A 48 0.94 -17.34 -10.50
C ALA A 48 0.47 -17.44 -9.05
N ALA A 49 -0.83 -17.68 -8.84
CA ALA A 49 -1.36 -17.86 -7.50
C ALA A 49 -0.94 -19.21 -6.94
N ASP A 50 -0.47 -19.22 -5.69
CA ASP A 50 -0.09 -20.43 -4.97
C ASP A 50 -1.32 -21.22 -4.50
N ARG A 51 -2.42 -20.50 -4.21
CA ARG A 51 -3.71 -21.09 -3.87
C ARG A 51 -4.85 -20.24 -4.41
N ILE A 52 -5.87 -20.90 -4.97
CA ILE A 52 -7.07 -20.25 -5.53
C ILE A 52 -8.29 -20.75 -4.77
N CYS A 53 -9.15 -19.82 -4.36
CA CYS A 53 -10.36 -20.08 -3.60
C CYS A 53 -11.57 -19.50 -4.34
N ALA A 54 -12.34 -20.37 -4.98
CA ALA A 54 -13.60 -20.00 -5.59
C ALA A 54 -14.69 -19.86 -4.51
N GLY A 55 -15.29 -18.69 -4.39
CA GLY A 55 -16.30 -18.43 -3.38
C GLY A 55 -17.58 -19.24 -3.59
N THR A 56 -18.05 -19.88 -2.53
CA THR A 56 -19.27 -20.72 -2.52
C THR A 56 -20.36 -20.17 -1.61
N ARG A 57 -19.99 -19.27 -0.69
CA ARG A 57 -20.90 -18.72 0.32
C ARG A 57 -21.95 -17.79 -0.30
N PRO A 58 -23.14 -17.66 0.30
CA PRO A 58 -24.09 -16.63 -0.09
C PRO A 58 -23.47 -15.23 0.03
N VAL A 59 -23.80 -14.34 -0.91
CA VAL A 59 -23.33 -12.94 -0.90
C VAL A 59 -23.73 -12.23 0.40
N GLU A 60 -24.94 -12.51 0.91
CA GLU A 60 -25.46 -11.94 2.16
C GLU A 60 -24.80 -12.50 3.43
N SER A 61 -23.83 -13.41 3.31
CA SER A 61 -23.11 -13.93 4.46
C SER A 61 -22.05 -12.96 5.00
N LEU A 62 -21.77 -11.87 4.27
CA LEU A 62 -20.96 -10.75 4.72
C LEU A 62 -21.86 -9.53 4.96
N PRO A 63 -21.54 -8.66 5.96
CA PRO A 63 -22.30 -7.45 6.21
C PRO A 63 -22.42 -6.61 4.95
N ASP A 64 -23.63 -6.14 4.68
CA ASP A 64 -23.82 -5.11 3.67
C ASP A 64 -23.14 -3.83 4.14
N ARG A 65 -22.46 -3.16 3.21
CA ARG A 65 -21.89 -1.83 3.40
C ARG A 65 -22.45 -0.97 2.30
N ASP A 66 -22.80 0.28 2.63
CA ASP A 66 -23.78 1.12 1.93
C ASP A 66 -23.65 1.22 0.38
N ASP A 67 -22.49 0.84 -0.20
CA ASP A 67 -22.21 0.90 -1.64
C ASP A 67 -21.58 -0.39 -2.25
N GLY A 68 -21.56 -1.52 -1.53
CA GLY A 68 -20.64 -2.63 -1.84
C GLY A 68 -21.15 -3.70 -2.81
N THR A 69 -20.51 -3.82 -3.98
CA THR A 69 -20.60 -5.05 -4.82
C THR A 69 -20.15 -6.29 -4.03
N PRO A 70 -20.52 -7.53 -4.43
CA PRO A 70 -20.01 -8.73 -3.77
C PRO A 70 -18.48 -8.78 -3.67
N LEU A 71 -17.77 -8.26 -4.68
CA LEU A 71 -16.32 -8.15 -4.69
C LEU A 71 -15.84 -7.19 -3.60
N THR A 72 -16.38 -5.97 -3.56
CA THR A 72 -16.05 -4.96 -2.55
C THR A 72 -16.30 -5.47 -1.12
N ARG A 73 -17.39 -6.21 -0.89
CA ARG A 73 -17.68 -6.82 0.41
C ARG A 73 -16.59 -7.81 0.84
N VAL A 74 -16.12 -8.67 -0.09
CA VAL A 74 -15.02 -9.60 0.18
C VAL A 74 -13.72 -8.86 0.44
N VAL A 75 -13.36 -7.88 -0.41
CA VAL A 75 -12.13 -7.08 -0.27
C VAL A 75 -12.04 -6.45 1.11
N VAL A 76 -13.08 -5.71 1.49
CA VAL A 76 -13.11 -4.99 2.76
C VAL A 76 -13.06 -5.95 3.94
N HIS A 77 -13.80 -7.06 3.87
CA HIS A 77 -13.80 -8.05 4.94
C HIS A 77 -12.42 -8.72 5.10
N VAL A 78 -11.81 -9.13 3.99
CA VAL A 78 -10.49 -9.78 3.97
C VAL A 78 -9.41 -8.83 4.47
N ASP A 79 -9.38 -7.58 4.01
CA ASP A 79 -8.40 -6.59 4.44
C ASP A 79 -8.50 -6.33 5.94
N GLU A 80 -9.70 -6.06 6.45
CA GLU A 80 -9.89 -5.83 7.89
C GLU A 80 -9.54 -7.05 8.74
N LEU A 81 -9.94 -8.24 8.31
CA LEU A 81 -9.62 -9.50 8.98
C LEU A 81 -8.10 -9.69 9.06
N ALA A 82 -7.42 -9.55 7.93
CA ALA A 82 -6.00 -9.83 7.80
C ALA A 82 -5.16 -8.79 8.55
N ARG A 83 -5.45 -7.50 8.41
CA ARG A 83 -4.75 -6.43 9.15
C ARG A 83 -4.92 -6.54 10.67
N LYS A 84 -6.12 -6.89 11.14
CA LYS A 84 -6.40 -6.94 12.59
C LYS A 84 -5.86 -8.20 13.26
N ARG A 85 -5.98 -9.37 12.62
CA ARG A 85 -5.60 -10.65 13.23
C ARG A 85 -4.23 -11.18 12.82
N TYR A 86 -3.76 -10.80 11.63
CA TYR A 86 -2.57 -11.38 11.02
C TYR A 86 -1.57 -10.32 10.50
N PRO A 87 -1.31 -9.22 11.25
CA PRO A 87 -0.53 -8.09 10.74
C PRO A 87 0.93 -8.42 10.40
N ASP A 88 1.48 -9.49 11.00
CA ASP A 88 2.88 -9.88 10.81
C ASP A 88 3.10 -10.76 9.57
N VAL A 89 2.02 -11.35 9.02
CA VAL A 89 2.10 -12.24 7.84
C VAL A 89 1.28 -11.72 6.67
N TYR A 90 0.33 -10.81 6.89
CA TYR A 90 -0.41 -10.17 5.81
C TYR A 90 0.43 -9.06 5.18
N THR A 91 0.57 -9.09 3.86
CA THR A 91 1.39 -8.12 3.10
C THR A 91 0.52 -7.06 2.46
N GLY A 92 -0.53 -7.48 1.75
CA GLY A 92 -1.53 -6.58 1.18
C GLY A 92 -2.49 -7.32 0.25
N LEU A 93 -3.32 -6.56 -0.45
CA LEU A 93 -4.22 -7.10 -1.47
C LEU A 93 -4.35 -6.14 -2.64
N SER A 94 -4.80 -6.67 -3.78
CA SER A 94 -5.21 -5.91 -4.95
C SER A 94 -6.52 -6.47 -5.50
N VAL A 95 -7.21 -5.67 -6.30
CA VAL A 95 -8.53 -6.01 -6.87
C VAL A 95 -8.39 -6.14 -8.38
N ASP A 96 -8.90 -7.24 -8.91
CA ASP A 96 -9.06 -7.49 -10.34
C ASP A 96 -10.55 -7.48 -10.65
N GLU A 97 -11.06 -6.29 -10.97
CA GLU A 97 -12.49 -6.05 -11.17
C GLU A 97 -13.03 -6.83 -12.38
N ASP A 98 -12.24 -6.88 -13.46
CA ASP A 98 -12.60 -7.54 -14.72
C ASP A 98 -12.87 -9.05 -14.50
N HIS A 99 -12.05 -9.69 -13.68
CA HIS A 99 -12.21 -11.11 -13.35
C HIS A 99 -12.96 -11.36 -12.04
N ARG A 100 -13.47 -10.31 -11.40
CA ARG A 100 -14.10 -10.36 -10.06
C ARG A 100 -13.26 -11.14 -9.06
N SER A 101 -11.97 -10.82 -9.03
CA SER A 101 -10.98 -11.51 -8.23
C SER A 101 -10.31 -10.57 -7.24
N VAL A 102 -9.88 -11.13 -6.11
CA VAL A 102 -9.04 -10.45 -5.11
C VAL A 102 -7.73 -11.21 -5.02
N ASP A 103 -6.63 -10.54 -5.27
CA ASP A 103 -5.29 -11.08 -5.06
C ASP A 103 -4.83 -10.68 -3.66
N VAL A 104 -4.36 -11.65 -2.88
CA VAL A 104 -3.90 -11.45 -1.51
C VAL A 104 -2.48 -11.95 -1.39
N TRP A 105 -1.58 -11.07 -0.98
CA TRP A 105 -0.18 -11.37 -0.72
C TRP A 105 0.06 -11.53 0.77
N ARG A 106 0.71 -12.62 1.14
CA ARG A 106 0.92 -13.00 2.53
C ARG A 106 2.06 -14.00 2.69
N MET A 107 2.64 -14.06 3.88
CA MET A 107 3.57 -15.13 4.25
C MET A 107 2.81 -16.43 4.57
N PRO A 108 3.28 -17.60 4.11
CA PRO A 108 2.61 -18.88 4.33
C PRO A 108 2.17 -19.16 5.78
N LEU A 109 0.86 -19.10 6.01
CA LEU A 109 0.16 -19.43 7.25
C LEU A 109 -1.23 -20.03 6.94
N ALA A 110 -1.41 -21.32 7.21
CA ALA A 110 -2.65 -22.05 6.92
C ALA A 110 -3.90 -21.43 7.59
N ALA A 111 -3.77 -20.96 8.83
CA ALA A 111 -4.90 -20.34 9.56
C ALA A 111 -5.39 -19.04 8.92
N LEU A 112 -4.50 -18.26 8.29
CA LEU A 112 -4.87 -17.08 7.53
C LEU A 112 -5.59 -17.50 6.23
N ASP A 113 -5.06 -18.47 5.50
CA ASP A 113 -5.65 -18.92 4.23
C ASP A 113 -7.06 -19.45 4.41
N ASP A 114 -7.27 -20.28 5.43
CA ASP A 114 -8.58 -20.85 5.68
C ASP A 114 -9.58 -19.77 6.08
N ALA A 115 -9.12 -18.73 6.80
CA ALA A 115 -9.95 -17.58 7.14
C ALA A 115 -10.29 -16.72 5.91
N ILE A 116 -9.32 -16.46 5.03
CA ILE A 116 -9.52 -15.70 3.78
C ILE A 116 -10.42 -16.48 2.81
N CYS A 117 -10.09 -17.74 2.52
CA CYS A 117 -10.86 -18.59 1.62
C CYS A 117 -12.27 -18.84 2.18
N GLY A 118 -12.41 -18.93 3.50
CA GLY A 118 -13.69 -19.00 4.18
C GLY A 118 -14.54 -17.73 4.05
N ALA A 119 -13.99 -16.60 3.64
CA ALA A 119 -14.72 -15.35 3.40
C ALA A 119 -15.20 -15.19 1.95
N ALA A 120 -14.71 -16.01 1.00
CA ALA A 120 -15.06 -15.88 -0.41
C ALA A 120 -16.55 -16.18 -0.66
N VAL A 121 -17.27 -15.20 -1.20
CA VAL A 121 -18.68 -15.32 -1.57
C VAL A 121 -18.86 -15.73 -3.03
N ARG A 122 -20.03 -16.27 -3.37
CA ARG A 122 -20.37 -16.74 -4.71
C ARG A 122 -20.12 -15.66 -5.76
N GLY A 123 -19.38 -16.02 -6.81
CA GLY A 123 -19.06 -15.13 -7.94
C GLY A 123 -17.81 -14.28 -7.73
N VAL A 124 -17.13 -14.42 -6.59
CA VAL A 124 -15.81 -13.82 -6.31
C VAL A 124 -14.76 -14.92 -6.18
N THR A 125 -13.60 -14.70 -6.79
CA THR A 125 -12.43 -15.58 -6.64
C THR A 125 -11.40 -14.90 -5.75
N VAL A 126 -10.82 -15.61 -4.80
CA VAL A 126 -9.65 -15.12 -4.05
C VAL A 126 -8.42 -15.91 -4.51
N ARG A 127 -7.36 -15.18 -4.87
CA ARG A 127 -6.06 -15.71 -5.29
C ARG A 127 -5.04 -15.36 -4.21
N LEU A 128 -4.36 -16.36 -3.68
CA LEU A 128 -3.36 -16.19 -2.63
C LEU A 128 -1.96 -16.32 -3.24
N HIS A 129 -1.10 -15.39 -2.89
CA HIS A 129 0.28 -15.31 -3.33
C HIS A 129 1.21 -15.29 -2.12
N ASP A 130 2.20 -16.16 -2.15
CA ASP A 130 3.20 -16.25 -1.09
C ASP A 130 4.20 -15.11 -1.21
N THR A 131 4.54 -14.51 -0.07
CA THR A 131 5.65 -13.57 0.11
C THR A 131 6.54 -14.05 1.25
N ASP A 132 7.78 -13.55 1.31
CA ASP A 132 8.70 -13.83 2.41
C ASP A 132 8.76 -12.67 3.43
N VAL A 133 7.88 -11.68 3.30
CA VAL A 133 7.83 -10.46 4.12
C VAL A 133 6.39 -10.03 4.40
N GLY A 134 6.11 -9.67 5.65
CA GLY A 134 4.83 -9.10 6.06
C GLY A 134 4.75 -7.58 5.81
N GLY A 135 3.53 -7.08 5.69
CA GLY A 135 3.25 -5.67 5.38
C GLY A 135 3.73 -4.70 6.46
N ARG A 136 3.74 -5.11 7.74
CA ARG A 136 4.32 -4.32 8.83
C ARG A 136 5.80 -4.02 8.59
N THR A 137 6.55 -5.01 8.13
CA THR A 137 7.98 -4.85 7.85
C THR A 137 8.20 -3.92 6.65
N LEU A 138 7.41 -4.07 5.59
CA LEU A 138 7.48 -3.19 4.42
C LEU A 138 7.11 -1.75 4.78
N HIS A 139 6.08 -1.55 5.59
CA HIS A 139 5.67 -0.21 6.02
C HIS A 139 6.78 0.45 6.86
N ALA A 140 7.37 -0.27 7.81
CA ALA A 140 8.49 0.27 8.59
C ALA A 140 9.72 0.60 7.73
N LEU A 141 9.99 -0.19 6.69
CA LEU A 141 11.05 0.12 5.73
C LEU A 141 10.69 1.35 4.88
N SER A 142 9.45 1.44 4.39
CA SER A 142 8.93 2.58 3.65
C SER A 142 9.04 3.86 4.47
N ASP A 143 8.56 3.87 5.72
CA ASP A 143 8.64 5.03 6.62
C ASP A 143 10.08 5.51 6.80
N ARG A 144 11.00 4.56 7.03
CA ARG A 144 12.42 4.88 7.15
C ARG A 144 13.00 5.48 5.87
N ILE A 145 12.56 5.01 4.70
CA ILE A 145 13.00 5.56 3.41
C ILE A 145 12.41 6.96 3.19
N CYS A 146 11.14 7.17 3.56
CA CYS A 146 10.50 8.48 3.56
C CYS A 146 11.27 9.50 4.43
N ASP A 147 11.68 9.09 5.63
CA ASP A 147 12.47 9.93 6.55
C ASP A 147 13.83 10.34 5.94
N ASP A 148 14.38 9.51 5.05
CA ASP A 148 15.67 9.71 4.39
C ASP A 148 15.54 10.36 2.98
N MET A 149 14.36 10.81 2.55
CA MET A 149 14.14 11.30 1.16
C MET A 149 15.13 12.37 0.70
N HIS A 150 15.46 13.33 1.58
CA HIS A 150 16.37 14.44 1.28
C HIS A 150 17.86 14.12 1.47
N ARG A 151 18.18 12.89 1.90
CA ARG A 151 19.56 12.50 2.22
C ARG A 151 20.48 12.53 1.00
N TRP A 152 19.93 12.36 -0.20
CA TRP A 152 20.66 12.24 -1.45
C TRP A 152 20.47 13.42 -2.40
N ASP A 153 19.90 14.52 -1.92
CA ASP A 153 19.71 15.74 -2.70
C ASP A 153 21.02 16.17 -3.39
N GLY A 154 20.94 16.44 -4.69
CA GLY A 154 22.09 16.73 -5.56
C GLY A 154 22.81 15.50 -6.13
N THR A 155 22.45 14.29 -5.71
CA THR A 155 22.89 13.03 -6.34
C THR A 155 21.80 12.45 -7.24
N PHE A 156 20.60 12.28 -6.70
CA PHE A 156 19.37 11.92 -7.41
C PHE A 156 18.22 12.46 -6.54
N GLU A 157 17.06 12.65 -7.14
CA GLU A 157 15.85 13.12 -6.46
C GLU A 157 14.92 11.94 -6.19
N MET A 158 14.57 11.74 -4.92
CA MET A 158 13.54 10.79 -4.53
C MET A 158 12.18 11.48 -4.55
N ARG A 159 11.25 10.93 -5.33
CA ARG A 159 9.96 11.56 -5.65
C ARG A 159 8.80 10.87 -4.93
N GLU A 160 8.86 9.55 -4.86
CA GLU A 160 7.79 8.75 -4.26
C GLU A 160 8.38 7.53 -3.55
N VAL A 161 7.75 7.14 -2.44
CA VAL A 161 8.11 5.96 -1.67
C VAL A 161 6.81 5.31 -1.19
N ALA A 162 6.59 4.05 -1.53
CA ALA A 162 5.40 3.33 -1.12
C ALA A 162 5.68 1.84 -0.88
N ALA A 163 5.07 1.28 0.16
CA ALA A 163 4.98 -0.17 0.30
C ALA A 163 3.98 -0.72 -0.72
N ASP A 164 4.42 -1.71 -1.49
CA ASP A 164 3.65 -2.43 -2.50
C ASP A 164 3.19 -3.78 -1.92
N GLU A 165 1.94 -4.16 -2.19
CA GLU A 165 1.33 -5.37 -1.65
C GLU A 165 2.09 -6.64 -2.03
N ARG A 166 2.84 -6.63 -3.14
CA ARG A 166 3.54 -7.81 -3.68
C ARG A 166 4.85 -8.14 -2.99
N GLY A 167 5.21 -7.40 -1.93
CA GLY A 167 6.41 -7.70 -1.14
C GLY A 167 7.55 -6.69 -1.31
N PHE A 168 7.30 -5.49 -1.81
CA PHE A 168 8.35 -4.51 -2.11
C PHE A 168 8.06 -3.13 -1.49
N VAL A 169 9.10 -2.31 -1.37
CA VAL A 169 8.99 -0.86 -1.28
C VAL A 169 9.41 -0.31 -2.64
N LEU A 170 8.47 0.33 -3.33
CA LEU A 170 8.68 1.05 -4.57
C LEU A 170 9.25 2.43 -4.23
N ILE A 171 10.34 2.79 -4.89
CA ILE A 171 10.99 4.09 -4.77
C ILE A 171 11.03 4.73 -6.16
N GLY A 172 10.24 5.77 -6.35
CA GLY A 172 10.26 6.60 -7.55
C GLY A 172 11.40 7.62 -7.47
N VAL A 173 12.28 7.63 -8.47
CA VAL A 173 13.42 8.57 -8.57
C VAL A 173 13.56 9.14 -9.99
N ASP A 174 14.38 10.16 -10.15
CA ASP A 174 14.74 10.74 -11.45
C ASP A 174 15.81 9.94 -12.24
N ASP A 175 16.70 9.23 -11.55
CA ASP A 175 17.77 8.40 -12.14
C ASP A 175 17.88 7.05 -11.41
N PRO A 176 17.12 6.01 -11.85
CA PRO A 176 17.10 4.70 -11.19
C PRO A 176 18.44 3.97 -11.22
N ASP A 177 19.15 4.03 -12.36
CA ASP A 177 20.45 3.36 -12.55
C ASP A 177 21.50 3.86 -11.55
N LYS A 178 21.44 5.16 -11.24
CA LYS A 178 22.30 5.79 -10.23
C LYS A 178 21.81 5.53 -8.80
N ALA A 179 20.50 5.63 -8.57
CA ALA A 179 19.93 5.56 -7.23
C ALA A 179 19.93 4.15 -6.64
N GLU A 180 19.59 3.12 -7.44
CA GLU A 180 19.42 1.75 -6.98
C GLU A 180 20.63 1.18 -6.21
N PRO A 181 21.88 1.24 -6.74
CA PRO A 181 23.03 0.71 -6.00
C PRO A 181 23.32 1.50 -4.71
N ILE A 182 23.03 2.81 -4.68
CA ILE A 182 23.24 3.66 -3.50
C ILE A 182 22.22 3.29 -2.41
N LEU A 183 20.95 3.19 -2.78
CA LEU A 183 19.85 2.86 -1.87
C LEU A 183 20.02 1.44 -1.32
N LYS A 184 20.27 0.44 -2.16
CA LYS A 184 20.50 -0.94 -1.71
C LYS A 184 21.66 -1.05 -0.74
N LYS A 185 22.75 -0.31 -0.97
CA LYS A 185 23.89 -0.26 -0.04
C LYS A 185 23.53 0.44 1.28
N ALA A 186 22.77 1.54 1.22
CA ALA A 186 22.41 2.33 2.40
C ALA A 186 21.48 1.58 3.36
N TYR A 187 20.55 0.79 2.84
CA TYR A 187 19.58 0.02 3.64
C TYR A 187 20.05 -1.39 4.02
N GLY A 188 21.21 -1.80 3.49
CA GLY A 188 21.86 -3.07 3.81
C GLY A 188 21.27 -4.27 3.06
N GLU A 189 22.04 -5.35 3.04
CA GLU A 189 21.76 -6.56 2.24
C GLU A 189 20.36 -7.12 2.49
N HIS A 190 19.93 -7.19 3.75
CA HIS A 190 18.62 -7.73 4.11
C HIS A 190 17.47 -6.92 3.48
N ASN A 191 17.48 -5.59 3.60
CA ASN A 191 16.39 -4.76 3.08
C ASN A 191 16.48 -4.56 1.57
N SER A 192 17.68 -4.67 0.99
CA SER A 192 17.92 -4.44 -0.44
C SER A 192 17.09 -5.36 -1.34
N ARG A 193 16.72 -6.56 -0.85
CA ARG A 193 15.87 -7.52 -1.57
C ARG A 193 14.42 -7.05 -1.72
N TYR A 194 14.00 -6.11 -0.89
CA TYR A 194 12.65 -5.54 -0.88
C TYR A 194 12.56 -4.18 -1.55
N ILE A 195 13.69 -3.60 -1.96
CA ILE A 195 13.71 -2.29 -2.60
C ILE A 195 13.61 -2.48 -4.12
N ARG A 196 12.62 -1.84 -4.72
CA ARG A 196 12.50 -1.67 -6.17
C ARG A 196 12.56 -0.19 -6.49
N VAL A 197 13.48 0.18 -7.35
CA VAL A 197 13.68 1.57 -7.77
C VAL A 197 13.16 1.71 -9.18
N GLU A 198 12.27 2.67 -9.38
CA GLU A 198 11.67 2.95 -10.69
C GLU A 198 11.81 4.42 -11.04
N HIS A 199 11.78 4.70 -12.34
CA HIS A 199 11.72 6.07 -12.81
C HIS A 199 10.35 6.66 -12.48
N ALA A 200 10.33 7.83 -11.86
CA ALA A 200 9.13 8.62 -11.64
C ALA A 200 9.39 10.03 -12.15
N ASP A 201 8.50 10.60 -12.96
CA ASP A 201 8.63 11.98 -13.43
C ASP A 201 8.29 13.00 -12.34
N GLN A 202 8.82 14.21 -12.46
CA GLN A 202 8.43 15.31 -11.58
C GLN A 202 6.99 15.73 -11.91
N ALA A 203 6.17 15.98 -10.89
CA ALA A 203 4.88 16.62 -11.11
C ALA A 203 5.13 18.01 -11.76
N GLU A 204 4.68 18.18 -13.01
CA GLU A 204 4.70 19.47 -13.69
C GLU A 204 3.90 20.48 -12.85
N PRO A 205 4.41 21.70 -12.61
CA PRO A 205 3.61 22.76 -12.05
C PRO A 205 2.39 22.96 -12.94
N VAL A 206 1.18 22.89 -12.38
CA VAL A 206 -0.02 23.33 -13.08
C VAL A 206 0.12 24.84 -13.25
N ASP A 207 0.54 25.28 -14.43
CA ASP A 207 0.54 26.68 -14.80
C ASP A 207 -0.91 27.19 -14.69
N GLY A 208 -1.17 27.93 -13.61
CA GLY A 208 -2.42 28.61 -13.38
C GLY A 208 -2.66 29.61 -14.51
N SER A 209 -3.54 29.24 -15.43
CA SER A 209 -4.06 30.13 -16.47
C SER A 209 -5.06 31.13 -15.90
#